data_AF-A0A496RZU1-F1
#
_entry.id   AF-A0A496RZU1-F1
#
_cell.length_a   1.000
_cell.length_b   1.000
_cell.length_c   1.000
_cell.angle_alpha   90.00
_cell.angle_beta   90.00
_cell.angle_gamma   90.00
#
_symmetry.space_group_name_H-M   'P 1'
#
loop_
_entity.id
_entity.type
_entity.pdbx_description
1 polymer ?
#
loop_
_entity_poly.entity_id
_entity_poly.type
_entity_poly.pdbx_seq_one_letter_code
_entity_poly.pdbx_strand_id
1 'polypeptide(L)'
;MEGKKTKCKSLIMVYKKIAERIIFLFLIFLVGCGIFNKERFDLEKIIKSRPSKKGYVFDYAHLLKYTKENMEEHLKYFKEKYGIEMLIVTIPSLKGKSISEVASRMFTSWNIGRDNQGKGILLLLSDKEKLIKVEVGYGAEGVFTDLFCGYIERKQLKPYFKNNQVDEGLSA
;
A
#
# COMPACT_ATOMS: atom_id res chain seq x y z
N MET A 1 -20.44 4.72 -71.25
CA MET A 1 -20.42 3.82 -70.07
C MET A 1 -19.16 4.02 -69.18
N GLU A 2 -18.50 5.18 -69.24
CA GLU A 2 -17.17 5.39 -68.64
C GLU A 2 -17.20 6.00 -67.22
N GLY A 3 -18.18 6.86 -66.92
CA GLY A 3 -18.26 7.58 -65.64
C GLY A 3 -18.57 6.73 -64.39
N LYS A 4 -19.22 5.56 -64.54
CA LYS A 4 -19.48 4.65 -63.41
C LYS A 4 -18.22 3.92 -62.93
N LYS A 5 -17.27 3.62 -63.83
CA LYS A 5 -15.99 2.96 -63.47
C LYS A 5 -15.06 3.92 -62.72
N THR A 6 -15.04 5.20 -63.07
CA THR A 6 -14.20 6.22 -62.42
C THR A 6 -14.66 6.55 -61.00
N LYS A 7 -15.99 6.65 -60.79
CA LYS A 7 -16.59 6.92 -59.47
C LYS A 7 -16.41 5.74 -58.49
N CYS A 8 -16.41 4.50 -58.99
CA CYS A 8 -16.15 3.31 -58.17
C CYS A 8 -14.67 3.22 -57.74
N LYS A 9 -13.73 3.56 -58.64
CA LYS A 9 -12.30 3.64 -58.32
C LYS A 9 -11.98 4.74 -57.29
N SER A 10 -12.64 5.90 -57.37
CA SER A 10 -12.43 6.98 -56.39
C SER A 10 -12.96 6.61 -55.00
N LEU A 11 -14.07 5.88 -54.91
CA LEU A 11 -14.64 5.44 -53.64
C LEU A 11 -13.72 4.43 -52.93
N ILE A 12 -13.20 3.44 -53.65
CA ILE A 12 -12.27 2.43 -53.11
C ILE A 12 -10.97 3.09 -52.62
N MET A 13 -10.49 4.11 -53.35
CA MET A 13 -9.29 4.85 -52.97
C MET A 13 -9.49 5.65 -51.66
N VAL A 14 -10.67 6.26 -51.47
CA VAL A 14 -11.02 6.95 -50.23
C VAL A 14 -11.11 5.97 -49.05
N TYR A 15 -11.76 4.81 -49.23
CA TYR A 15 -11.86 3.79 -48.19
C TYR A 15 -10.50 3.23 -47.76
N LYS A 16 -9.60 2.97 -48.72
CA LYS A 16 -8.25 2.48 -48.43
C LYS A 16 -7.44 3.51 -47.62
N LYS A 17 -7.54 4.79 -47.97
CA LYS A 17 -6.85 5.89 -47.27
C LYS A 17 -7.40 6.13 -45.85
N ILE A 18 -8.71 5.91 -45.63
CA ILE A 18 -9.32 5.98 -44.30
C ILE A 18 -8.89 4.77 -43.45
N ALA A 19 -8.90 3.56 -44.02
CA ALA A 19 -8.47 2.35 -43.33
C ALA A 19 -6.99 2.41 -42.91
N GLU A 20 -6.10 2.89 -43.78
CA GLU A 20 -4.68 3.09 -43.46
C GLU A 20 -4.48 4.07 -42.30
N ARG A 21 -5.28 5.16 -42.22
CA ARG A 21 -5.22 6.12 -41.11
C ARG A 21 -5.75 5.53 -39.80
N ILE A 22 -6.80 4.71 -39.85
CA ILE A 22 -7.36 4.04 -38.65
C ILE A 22 -6.36 3.00 -38.12
N ILE A 23 -5.76 2.20 -39.00
CA ILE A 23 -4.72 1.22 -38.63
C ILE A 23 -3.51 1.93 -38.01
N PHE A 24 -3.09 3.06 -38.58
CA PHE A 24 -1.99 3.86 -38.05
C PHE A 24 -2.31 4.45 -36.66
N LEU A 25 -3.52 4.98 -36.46
CA LEU A 25 -3.99 5.46 -35.16
C LEU A 25 -4.09 4.32 -34.12
N PHE A 26 -4.51 3.13 -34.54
CA PHE A 26 -4.58 1.95 -33.68
C PHE A 26 -3.18 1.42 -33.30
N LEU A 27 -2.21 1.46 -34.22
CA LEU A 27 -0.81 1.14 -33.94
C LEU A 27 -0.17 2.15 -32.99
N ILE A 28 -0.45 3.45 -33.14
CA ILE A 28 -0.04 4.49 -32.19
C ILE A 28 -0.67 4.23 -30.81
N PHE A 29 -1.93 3.80 -30.77
CA PHE A 29 -2.61 3.43 -29.52
C PHE A 29 -2.00 2.18 -28.87
N LEU A 30 -1.64 1.15 -29.63
CA LEU A 30 -0.99 -0.06 -29.12
C LEU A 30 0.42 0.22 -28.59
N VAL A 31 1.18 1.08 -29.27
CA VAL A 31 2.52 1.51 -28.82
C VAL A 31 2.40 2.45 -27.61
N GLY A 32 1.39 3.34 -27.58
CA GLY A 32 1.13 4.26 -26.47
C GLY A 32 0.57 3.59 -25.22
N CYS A 33 -0.20 2.50 -25.35
CA CYS A 33 -0.77 1.75 -24.23
C CYS A 33 0.27 0.89 -23.49
N GLY A 34 1.39 0.57 -24.15
CA GLY A 34 2.48 -0.24 -23.58
C GLY A 34 3.26 0.40 -22.43
N ILE A 35 3.02 1.68 -22.10
CA ILE A 35 3.70 2.42 -21.03
C ILE A 35 2.71 2.73 -19.88
N PHE A 36 1.94 1.75 -19.43
CA PHE A 36 1.36 1.84 -18.08
C PHE A 36 2.49 1.56 -17.08
N ASN A 37 3.28 2.60 -16.80
CA ASN A 37 4.25 2.60 -15.70
C ASN A 37 3.48 2.42 -14.38
N LYS A 38 3.28 1.17 -13.97
CA LYS A 38 2.84 0.84 -12.61
C LYS A 38 3.94 1.35 -11.69
N GLU A 39 3.69 2.42 -10.94
CA GLU A 39 4.67 3.00 -10.01
C GLU A 39 5.30 1.86 -9.20
N ARG A 40 6.62 1.72 -9.36
CA ARG A 40 7.34 0.59 -8.77
C ARG A 40 7.38 0.84 -7.27
N PHE A 41 6.73 -0.02 -6.49
CA PHE A 41 6.77 0.04 -5.03
C PHE A 41 8.23 0.12 -4.54
N ASP A 42 8.54 1.25 -3.88
CA ASP A 42 9.83 1.61 -3.34
C ASP A 42 9.77 1.59 -1.80
N LEU A 43 10.32 0.52 -1.24
CA LEU A 43 10.37 0.30 0.21
C LEU A 43 11.21 1.37 0.92
N GLU A 44 12.32 1.81 0.32
CA GLU A 44 13.22 2.77 0.95
C GLU A 44 12.60 4.15 1.05
N LYS A 45 11.86 4.56 0.01
CA LYS A 45 11.09 5.81 0.03
C LYS A 45 10.07 5.81 1.18
N ILE A 46 9.35 4.70 1.37
CA ILE A 46 8.32 4.57 2.42
C ILE A 46 8.97 4.57 3.81
N ILE A 47 10.06 3.84 4.01
CA ILE A 47 10.79 3.84 5.31
C ILE A 47 11.25 5.25 5.66
N LYS A 48 11.77 6.02 4.70
CA LYS A 48 12.36 7.34 4.97
C LYS A 48 11.35 8.45 5.22
N SER A 49 10.15 8.38 4.63
CA SER A 49 9.21 9.49 4.65
C SER A 49 7.80 9.04 5.01
N ARG A 50 7.33 9.46 6.20
CA ARG A 50 5.94 9.32 6.62
C ARG A 50 5.07 10.32 5.83
N PRO A 51 4.03 9.88 5.10
CA PRO A 51 3.21 10.77 4.28
C PRO A 51 2.49 11.88 5.06
N SER A 52 2.11 11.61 6.32
CA SER A 52 1.42 12.56 7.17
C SER A 52 1.68 12.26 8.63
N LYS A 53 1.96 13.31 9.42
CA LYS A 53 2.04 13.20 10.90
C LYS A 53 0.67 13.03 11.57
N LYS A 54 -0.43 13.31 10.86
CA LYS A 54 -1.79 13.26 11.40
C LYS A 54 -2.50 11.92 11.15
N GLY A 55 -2.04 11.13 10.19
CA GLY A 55 -2.61 9.81 9.90
C GLY A 55 -1.97 8.71 10.73
N TYR A 56 -2.73 7.68 11.05
CA TYR A 56 -2.32 6.54 11.85
C TYR A 56 -2.25 5.23 11.05
N VAL A 57 -2.95 5.14 9.91
CA VAL A 57 -3.04 3.94 9.08
C VAL A 57 -2.53 4.21 7.66
N PHE A 58 -1.47 3.50 7.28
CA PHE A 58 -0.81 3.62 5.98
C PHE A 58 -0.87 2.29 5.23
N ASP A 59 -1.89 2.14 4.38
CA ASP A 59 -2.15 0.91 3.65
C ASP A 59 -1.55 0.92 2.23
N TYR A 60 -0.26 0.60 2.09
CA TYR A 60 0.42 0.55 0.78
C TYR A 60 0.20 -0.79 0.06
N ALA A 61 -0.24 -1.82 0.78
CA ALA A 61 -0.53 -3.13 0.20
C ALA A 61 -2.00 -3.31 -0.21
N HIS A 62 -2.85 -2.33 0.07
CA HIS A 62 -4.30 -2.39 -0.19
C HIS A 62 -4.96 -3.60 0.48
N LEU A 63 -4.57 -3.86 1.73
CA LEU A 63 -5.10 -4.97 2.53
C LEU A 63 -6.37 -4.62 3.29
N LEU A 64 -6.60 -3.33 3.55
CA LEU A 64 -7.71 -2.86 4.36
C LEU A 64 -8.85 -2.44 3.44
N LYS A 65 -10.01 -3.05 3.62
CA LYS A 65 -11.19 -2.82 2.78
C LYS A 65 -12.18 -1.87 3.45
N TYR A 66 -12.38 -2.02 4.76
CA TYR A 66 -13.45 -1.29 5.47
C TYR A 66 -13.08 -0.85 6.89
N THR A 67 -12.05 -1.42 7.52
CA THR A 67 -11.71 -1.08 8.91
C THR A 67 -10.83 0.16 9.05
N LYS A 68 -10.26 0.68 7.94
CA LYS A 68 -9.27 1.76 7.97
C LYS A 68 -9.75 2.99 8.74
N GLU A 69 -10.94 3.50 8.45
CA GLU A 69 -11.47 4.72 9.08
C GLU A 69 -11.73 4.51 10.58
N ASN A 70 -12.37 3.38 10.94
CA ASN A 70 -12.59 3.02 12.35
C ASN A 70 -11.26 2.87 13.11
N MET A 71 -10.23 2.30 12.48
CA MET A 71 -8.91 2.18 13.09
C MET A 71 -8.24 3.55 13.26
N GLU A 72 -8.32 4.43 12.26
CA GLU A 72 -7.81 5.81 12.39
C GLU A 72 -8.43 6.52 13.60
N GLU A 73 -9.74 6.38 13.81
CA GLU A 73 -10.45 6.97 14.95
C GLU A 73 -10.02 6.36 16.29
N HIS A 74 -9.96 5.02 16.38
CA HIS A 74 -9.49 4.35 17.59
C HIS A 74 -8.05 4.74 17.94
N LEU A 75 -7.14 4.71 16.97
CA LEU A 75 -5.73 5.06 17.20
C LEU A 75 -5.55 6.52 17.60
N LYS A 76 -6.34 7.43 17.03
CA LYS A 76 -6.41 8.82 17.47
C LYS A 76 -6.88 8.92 18.92
N TYR A 77 -7.95 8.22 19.30
CA TYR A 77 -8.44 8.19 20.68
C TYR A 77 -7.37 7.69 21.66
N PHE A 78 -6.64 6.62 21.31
CA PHE A 78 -5.55 6.11 22.16
C PHE A 78 -4.45 7.15 22.37
N LYS A 79 -4.08 7.90 21.33
CA LYS A 79 -3.11 8.98 21.44
C LYS A 79 -3.62 10.11 22.34
N GLU A 80 -4.87 10.53 22.18
CA GLU A 80 -5.45 11.62 22.98
C GLU A 80 -5.67 11.22 24.44
N LYS A 81 -6.11 9.99 24.70
CA LYS A 81 -6.47 9.51 26.04
C LYS A 81 -5.27 9.03 26.85
N TYR A 82 -4.33 8.31 26.22
CA TYR A 82 -3.22 7.63 26.91
C TYR A 82 -1.85 8.17 26.50
N GLY A 83 -1.80 9.07 25.53
CA GLY A 83 -0.53 9.60 25.02
C GLY A 83 0.30 8.56 24.28
N ILE A 84 -0.31 7.49 23.75
CA ILE A 84 0.39 6.43 23.02
C ILE A 84 0.16 6.63 21.51
N GLU A 85 1.23 6.84 20.75
CA GLU A 85 1.15 6.93 19.29
C GLU A 85 1.29 5.53 18.67
N MET A 86 0.17 4.96 18.25
CA MET A 86 0.13 3.70 17.50
C MET A 86 -0.05 3.96 16.00
N LEU A 87 0.77 3.34 15.16
CA LEU A 87 0.62 3.35 13.70
C LEU A 87 0.43 1.94 13.16
N ILE A 88 -0.40 1.80 12.13
CA ILE A 88 -0.55 0.59 11.34
C ILE A 88 -0.01 0.86 9.94
N VAL A 89 0.90 0.01 9.47
CA VAL A 89 1.48 0.11 8.13
C VAL A 89 1.39 -1.23 7.43
N THR A 90 0.84 -1.24 6.23
CA THR A 90 0.88 -2.41 5.35
C THR A 90 1.82 -2.13 4.17
N ILE A 91 2.67 -3.08 3.80
CA ILE A 91 3.59 -2.96 2.66
C ILE A 91 3.51 -4.18 1.75
N PRO A 92 3.57 -4.00 0.41
CA PRO A 92 3.52 -5.11 -0.53
C PRO A 92 4.60 -6.18 -0.31
N SER A 93 5.83 -5.78 0.03
CA SER A 93 6.95 -6.71 0.25
C SER A 93 8.09 -6.10 1.06
N LEU A 94 8.88 -6.94 1.71
CA LEU A 94 10.12 -6.58 2.40
C LEU A 94 11.34 -6.43 1.47
N LYS A 95 11.21 -6.72 0.17
CA LYS A 95 12.30 -6.62 -0.82
C LYS A 95 13.58 -7.37 -0.41
N GLY A 96 13.42 -8.53 0.25
CA GLY A 96 14.54 -9.37 0.70
C GLY A 96 15.13 -8.99 2.07
N LYS A 97 14.59 -7.97 2.74
CA LYS A 97 14.96 -7.59 4.11
C LYS A 97 14.17 -8.37 5.16
N SER A 98 14.67 -8.39 6.39
CA SER A 98 13.89 -8.94 7.50
C SER A 98 12.78 -7.96 7.93
N ILE A 99 11.67 -8.48 8.44
CA ILE A 99 10.57 -7.61 8.91
C ILE A 99 11.00 -6.76 10.11
N SER A 100 11.82 -7.30 11.00
CA SER A 100 12.37 -6.58 12.16
C SER A 100 13.24 -5.40 11.73
N GLU A 101 14.12 -5.59 10.74
CA GLU A 101 14.94 -4.50 10.19
C GLU A 101 14.05 -3.39 9.60
N VAL A 102 13.04 -3.76 8.81
CA VAL A 102 12.14 -2.78 8.18
C VAL A 102 11.33 -2.03 9.23
N ALA A 103 10.75 -2.74 10.21
CA ALA A 103 9.96 -2.14 11.27
C ALA A 103 10.81 -1.17 12.11
N SER A 104 11.99 -1.58 12.57
CA SER A 104 12.88 -0.74 13.39
C SER A 104 13.36 0.51 12.64
N ARG A 105 13.76 0.37 11.37
CA ARG A 105 14.17 1.50 10.52
C ARG A 105 13.02 2.46 10.27
N MET A 106 11.81 1.95 9.99
CA MET A 106 10.62 2.77 9.79
C MET A 106 10.23 3.49 11.08
N PHE A 107 10.21 2.79 12.21
CA PHE A 107 9.90 3.34 13.52
C PHE A 107 10.79 4.53 13.86
N THR A 108 12.10 4.35 13.69
CA THR A 108 13.10 5.40 13.92
C THR A 108 12.93 6.56 12.95
N SER A 109 12.86 6.28 11.64
CA SER A 109 12.77 7.32 10.59
C SER A 109 11.51 8.16 10.73
N TRP A 110 10.40 7.53 11.10
CA TRP A 110 9.10 8.19 11.27
C TRP A 110 8.96 8.88 12.63
N ASN A 111 9.97 8.77 13.51
CA ASN A 111 9.98 9.37 14.85
C ASN A 111 8.75 8.98 15.69
N ILE A 112 8.31 7.72 15.60
CA ILE A 112 7.08 7.25 16.25
C ILE A 112 7.22 7.35 17.77
N GLY A 113 6.28 8.03 18.42
CA GLY A 113 6.26 8.22 19.88
C GLY A 113 7.20 9.31 20.40
N ARG A 114 7.97 9.99 19.54
CA ARG A 114 8.96 11.00 19.96
C ARG A 114 8.33 12.14 20.76
N ASP A 115 7.19 12.64 20.29
CA ASP A 115 6.46 13.75 20.92
C ASP A 115 5.60 13.27 22.13
N ASN A 116 5.70 11.98 22.46
CA ASN A 116 4.84 11.27 23.40
C ASN A 116 5.67 10.51 24.45
N GLN A 117 6.81 11.06 24.88
CA GLN A 117 7.71 10.44 25.89
C GLN A 117 8.20 9.04 25.49
N GLY A 118 8.38 8.79 24.20
CA GLY A 118 8.81 7.48 23.67
C GLY A 118 7.69 6.44 23.65
N LYS A 119 6.43 6.81 23.91
CA LYS A 119 5.26 5.92 23.83
C LYS A 119 4.80 5.76 22.38
N GLY A 120 5.60 5.05 21.60
CA GLY A 120 5.32 4.75 20.19
C GLY A 120 5.13 3.26 19.98
N ILE A 121 4.23 2.88 19.08
CA ILE A 121 4.03 1.49 18.64
C ILE A 121 3.79 1.49 17.13
N LEU A 122 4.44 0.56 16.42
CA LEU A 122 4.22 0.31 15.01
C LEU A 122 3.78 -1.13 14.81
N LEU A 123 2.61 -1.32 14.21
CA LEU A 123 2.19 -2.59 13.65
C LEU A 123 2.49 -2.59 12.15
N LEU A 124 3.49 -3.36 11.74
CA LEU A 124 3.88 -3.54 10.35
C LEU A 124 3.38 -4.89 9.82
N LEU A 125 2.66 -4.87 8.70
CA LEU A 125 2.22 -6.04 7.95
C LEU A 125 2.89 -6.05 6.57
N SER A 126 3.46 -7.18 6.19
CA SER A 126 3.99 -7.36 4.84
C SER A 126 3.21 -8.42 4.08
N ASP A 127 2.59 -8.03 2.96
CA ASP A 127 1.65 -8.87 2.22
C ASP A 127 2.32 -10.08 1.56
N LYS A 128 3.36 -9.86 0.77
CA LYS A 128 4.04 -10.94 0.05
C LYS A 128 4.61 -12.00 0.99
N GLU A 129 5.26 -11.58 2.07
CA GLU A 129 5.87 -12.49 3.05
C GLU A 129 4.86 -12.98 4.09
N LYS A 130 3.64 -12.41 4.10
CA LYS A 130 2.59 -12.62 5.12
C LYS A 130 3.11 -12.46 6.55
N LEU A 131 4.09 -11.58 6.77
CA LEU A 131 4.74 -11.37 8.07
C LEU A 131 4.13 -10.18 8.80
N ILE A 132 4.14 -10.25 10.13
CA ILE A 132 3.63 -9.23 11.03
C ILE A 132 4.71 -8.94 12.06
N LYS A 133 4.92 -7.66 12.38
CA LYS A 133 5.84 -7.22 13.40
C LYS A 133 5.21 -6.07 14.18
N VAL A 134 5.26 -6.16 15.49
CA VAL A 134 5.01 -5.07 16.41
C VAL A 134 6.36 -4.56 16.90
N GLU A 135 6.61 -3.29 16.65
CA GLU A 135 7.76 -2.55 17.18
C GLU A 135 7.26 -1.58 18.25
N VAL A 136 7.88 -1.60 19.42
CA VAL A 136 7.47 -0.82 20.59
C VAL A 136 8.62 0.10 20.98
N GLY A 137 8.30 1.35 21.28
CA GLY A 137 9.24 2.30 21.85
C GLY A 137 9.34 2.15 23.36
N TYR A 138 10.52 2.49 23.91
CA TYR A 138 10.86 2.37 25.33
C TYR A 138 9.76 2.88 26.29
N GLY A 139 9.09 3.99 25.97
CA GLY A 139 8.06 4.57 26.82
C GLY A 139 6.79 3.72 26.96
N ALA A 140 6.59 2.73 26.09
CA ALA A 140 5.44 1.82 26.08
C ALA A 140 5.77 0.36 26.46
N GLU A 141 7.06 -0.02 26.57
CA GLU A 141 7.49 -1.41 26.83
C GLU A 141 6.99 -1.97 28.17
N GLY A 142 6.81 -1.11 29.18
CA GLY A 142 6.26 -1.52 30.49
C GLY A 142 4.83 -2.05 30.43
N VAL A 143 4.08 -1.72 29.37
CA VAL A 143 2.71 -2.22 29.12
C VAL A 143 2.71 -3.21 27.96
N PHE A 144 3.42 -2.90 26.88
CA PHE A 144 3.52 -3.70 25.66
C PHE A 144 4.81 -4.51 25.66
N THR A 145 4.84 -5.54 26.49
CA THR A 145 5.99 -6.44 26.61
C THR A 145 6.23 -7.26 25.34
N ASP A 146 7.46 -7.70 25.12
CA ASP A 146 7.81 -8.59 24.00
C ASP A 146 6.93 -9.85 23.94
N LEU A 147 6.58 -10.42 25.10
CA LEU A 147 5.71 -11.59 25.19
C LEU A 147 4.30 -11.26 24.66
N PHE A 148 3.75 -10.13 25.08
CA PHE A 148 2.44 -9.68 24.65
C PHE A 148 2.44 -9.36 23.14
N CYS A 149 3.41 -8.58 22.66
CA CYS A 149 3.55 -8.25 21.25
C CYS A 149 3.72 -9.52 20.38
N GLY A 150 4.54 -10.47 20.83
CA GLY A 150 4.70 -11.75 20.15
C GLY A 150 3.42 -12.59 20.12
N TYR A 151 2.57 -12.49 21.15
CA TYR A 151 1.25 -13.10 21.15
C TYR A 151 0.33 -12.44 20.11
N ILE A 152 0.26 -11.11 20.07
CA ILE A 152 -0.52 -10.35 19.07
C ILE A 152 -0.10 -10.75 17.66
N GLU A 153 1.20 -10.76 17.38
CA GLU A 153 1.73 -11.14 16.06
C GLU A 153 1.33 -12.56 15.65
N ARG A 154 1.62 -13.56 16.50
CA ARG A 154 1.58 -14.98 16.11
C ARG A 154 0.23 -15.65 16.33
N LYS A 155 -0.50 -15.24 17.37
CA LYS A 155 -1.73 -15.91 17.81
C LYS A 155 -2.97 -15.12 17.44
N GLN A 156 -2.94 -13.79 17.60
CA GLN A 156 -4.09 -12.96 17.24
C GLN A 156 -4.12 -12.67 15.74
N LEU A 157 -3.10 -12.04 15.17
CA LEU A 157 -3.19 -11.51 13.79
C LEU A 157 -2.77 -12.50 12.69
N LYS A 158 -1.74 -13.33 12.92
CA LYS A 158 -1.22 -14.24 11.88
C LYS A 158 -2.29 -15.15 11.26
N PRO A 159 -3.24 -15.76 12.02
CA PRO A 159 -4.27 -16.61 11.42
C PRO A 159 -5.15 -15.87 10.43
N TYR A 160 -5.65 -14.69 10.80
CA TYR A 160 -6.46 -13.84 9.93
C TYR A 160 -5.69 -13.40 8.69
N PHE A 161 -4.42 -12.98 8.86
CA PHE A 161 -3.63 -12.52 7.74
C PHE A 161 -3.34 -13.62 6.70
N LYS A 162 -3.11 -14.86 7.16
CA LYS A 162 -2.96 -16.02 6.28
C LYS A 162 -4.21 -16.30 5.43
N ASN A 163 -5.39 -15.96 5.95
CA ASN A 163 -6.67 -16.15 5.28
C ASN A 163 -7.12 -14.92 4.46
N ASN A 164 -6.28 -13.90 4.33
CA ASN A 164 -6.62 -12.60 3.72
C ASN A 164 -7.78 -11.87 4.41
N GLN A 165 -7.91 -12.06 5.72
CA GLN A 165 -8.96 -11.47 6.58
C GLN A 165 -8.36 -10.38 7.50
N VAL A 166 -7.57 -9.47 6.92
CA VAL A 166 -6.79 -8.49 7.71
C VAL A 166 -7.72 -7.53 8.47
N ASP A 167 -8.81 -7.09 7.84
CA ASP A 167 -9.78 -6.22 8.49
C ASP A 167 -10.38 -6.87 9.76
N GLU A 168 -10.75 -8.15 9.67
CA GLU A 168 -11.28 -8.92 10.80
C GLU A 168 -10.24 -9.10 11.90
N GLY A 169 -8.99 -9.39 11.54
CA GLY A 169 -7.91 -9.56 12.51
C GLY A 169 -7.59 -8.27 13.28
N LEU A 170 -7.66 -7.12 12.63
CA LEU A 170 -7.44 -5.82 13.30
C LEU A 170 -8.63 -5.38 14.15
N SER A 171 -9.83 -5.89 13.88
CA SER A 171 -11.06 -5.49 14.58
C SER A 171 -11.43 -6.42 15.74
N ALA A 172 -10.76 -7.57 15.87
CA ALA A 172 -10.99 -8.59 16.89
C ALA A 172 -10.16 -8.34 18.16
#